data_AF-A0A842PG49-F1
#
_entry.id   AF-A0A842PG49-F1
#
_cell.length_a   1.000
_cell.length_b   1.000
_cell.length_c   1.000
_cell.angle_alpha   90.00
_cell.angle_beta   90.00
_cell.angle_gamma   90.00
#
_symmetry.space_group_name_H-M   'P 1'
#
loop_
_entity.id
_entity.type
_entity.pdbx_description
1 polymer ?
#
loop_
_entity_poly.entity_id
_entity_poly.type
_entity_poly.pdbx_seq_one_letter_code
_entity_poly.pdbx_strand_id
1 'polypeptide(L)'
;LHFHASNGIAIELDHTVTEEEMDNGVLLQNITLQKGMCGDVNEDGKINMDDVMTLWYDYADYPYPGAYTISNEWAADVTGDDVINMDDVMTLWYDYADYPYPGAYEVNCK
;
A
#
# COMPACT_ATOMS: atom_id res chain seq x y z
N LEU A 1 -4.34 11.48 22.08
CA LEU A 1 -5.00 12.76 22.41
C LEU A 1 -5.44 12.70 23.87
N HIS A 2 -4.87 13.52 24.76
CA HIS A 2 -5.35 13.58 26.15
C HIS A 2 -6.30 14.78 26.27
N PHE A 3 -7.58 14.53 26.00
CA PHE A 3 -8.63 15.54 26.06
C PHE A 3 -9.30 15.45 27.43
N HIS A 4 -9.17 16.49 28.25
CA HIS A 4 -9.85 16.56 29.54
C HIS A 4 -10.92 17.65 29.45
N ALA A 5 -12.15 17.23 29.18
CA ALA A 5 -13.34 18.09 29.16
C ALA A 5 -14.14 17.85 30.45
N SER A 6 -14.27 18.89 31.28
CA SER A 6 -15.07 18.83 32.51
C SER A 6 -16.22 19.84 32.44
N ASN A 7 -17.29 19.47 31.75
CA ASN A 7 -18.66 19.84 32.14
C ASN A 7 -19.69 18.92 31.46
N GLY A 8 -19.79 17.67 31.91
CA GLY A 8 -20.96 16.78 31.83
C GLY A 8 -21.55 16.39 30.46
N ILE A 9 -21.15 17.01 29.36
CA ILE A 9 -21.65 16.74 28.00
C ILE A 9 -20.46 16.29 27.17
N ALA A 10 -20.47 15.03 26.74
CA ALA A 10 -19.50 14.53 25.76
C ALA A 10 -19.81 15.17 24.40
N ILE A 11 -18.82 15.86 23.85
CA ILE A 11 -18.87 16.39 22.49
C ILE A 11 -17.83 15.59 21.71
N GLU A 12 -18.25 14.84 20.71
CA GLU A 12 -17.31 14.20 19.78
C GLU A 12 -16.71 15.29 18.87
N LEU A 13 -15.38 15.30 18.79
CA LEU A 13 -14.61 16.21 17.94
C LEU A 13 -13.88 15.36 16.91
N ASP A 14 -14.50 15.20 15.75
CA ASP A 14 -13.88 14.57 14.60
C ASP A 14 -13.05 15.61 13.84
N HIS A 15 -11.75 15.35 13.69
CA HIS A 15 -10.84 16.15 12.86
C HIS A 15 -10.22 15.25 11.80
N THR A 16 -10.51 15.53 10.54
CA THR A 16 -9.82 14.90 9.42
C THR A 16 -8.48 15.60 9.22
N VAL A 17 -7.39 14.87 9.40
CA VAL A 17 -6.04 15.39 9.16
C VAL A 17 -5.83 15.57 7.66
N THR A 18 -5.33 16.73 7.27
CA THR A 18 -4.97 17.07 5.88
C THR A 18 -3.51 16.74 5.59
N GLU A 19 -3.15 16.54 4.31
CA GLU A 19 -1.76 16.33 3.88
C GLU A 19 -0.83 17.46 4.35
N GLU A 20 -1.28 18.72 4.28
CA GLU A 20 -0.52 19.88 4.75
C GLU A 20 -0.22 19.80 6.27
N GLU A 21 -1.14 19.29 7.09
CA GLU A 21 -0.92 19.12 8.53
C GLU A 21 0.05 17.97 8.83
N MET A 22 0.08 16.94 7.99
CA MET A 22 1.08 15.88 8.03
C MET A 22 2.47 16.43 7.69
N ASP A 23 2.57 17.24 6.64
CA ASP A 23 3.83 17.84 6.18
C ASP A 23 4.39 18.88 7.16
N ASN A 24 3.51 19.64 7.82
CA ASN A 24 3.90 20.67 8.78
C ASN A 24 4.22 20.13 10.19
N GLY A 25 4.11 18.81 10.42
CA GLY A 25 4.48 18.18 11.69
C GLY A 25 3.62 18.61 12.89
N VAL A 26 2.36 19.01 12.65
CA VAL A 26 1.45 19.56 13.67
C VAL A 26 0.98 18.48 14.66
N LEU A 27 1.13 17.21 14.31
CA LEU A 27 0.75 16.07 15.15
C LEU A 27 1.84 15.78 16.22
N LEU A 28 1.58 16.18 17.46
CA LEU A 28 2.43 15.91 18.64
C LEU A 28 2.37 14.45 19.16
N GLN A 29 1.71 13.54 18.44
CA GLN A 29 1.70 12.11 18.77
C GLN A 29 2.81 11.41 18.01
N ASN A 30 3.56 10.52 18.67
CA ASN A 30 4.43 9.56 18.00
C ASN A 30 3.57 8.53 17.26
N ILE A 31 3.03 8.93 16.11
CA ILE A 31 2.39 8.04 15.16
C ILE A 31 3.51 7.56 14.23
N THR A 32 3.87 6.29 14.34
CA THR A 32 4.73 5.66 13.34
C THR A 32 3.86 5.34 12.14
N LEU A 33 3.87 6.21 11.13
CA LEU A 33 3.31 5.90 9.83
C LEU A 33 4.32 5.03 9.09
N GLN A 34 4.07 3.73 9.02
CA GLN A 34 4.84 2.86 8.15
C GLN A 34 4.32 3.12 6.74
N LYS A 35 5.05 3.95 5.99
CA LYS A 35 4.76 4.13 4.55
C LYS A 35 4.99 2.76 3.92
N GLY A 36 3.92 2.11 3.51
CA GLY A 36 4.01 0.90 2.69
C GLY A 36 4.84 1.19 1.44
N MET A 37 5.49 0.17 0.90
CA MET A 37 6.19 0.28 -0.37
C MET A 37 5.27 -0.22 -1.48
N CYS A 38 5.01 0.61 -2.48
CA CYS A 38 4.22 0.19 -3.62
C CYS A 38 4.95 -0.94 -4.35
N GLY A 39 4.30 -2.08 -4.56
CA GLY A 39 4.91 -3.30 -5.09
C GLY A 39 5.48 -4.27 -4.05
N ASP A 40 5.44 -3.98 -2.74
CA ASP A 40 5.76 -4.93 -1.65
C ASP A 40 4.52 -5.75 -1.29
N VAL A 41 4.18 -6.69 -2.16
CA VAL A 41 2.95 -7.48 -2.17
C VAL A 41 2.88 -8.44 -0.98
N ASN A 42 4.04 -8.94 -0.54
CA ASN A 42 4.14 -9.92 0.54
C ASN A 42 4.47 -9.29 1.92
N GLU A 43 4.66 -7.97 1.98
CA GLU A 43 4.96 -7.18 3.19
C GLU A 43 6.28 -7.59 3.87
N ASP A 44 7.28 -8.04 3.11
CA ASP A 44 8.60 -8.42 3.63
C ASP A 44 9.58 -7.24 3.76
N GLY A 45 9.16 -6.04 3.33
CA GLY A 45 9.96 -4.83 3.39
C GLY A 45 10.97 -4.72 2.24
N LYS A 46 10.78 -5.43 1.13
CA LYS A 46 11.58 -5.31 -0.10
C LYS A 46 10.65 -5.40 -1.31
N ILE A 47 11.05 -4.76 -2.41
CA ILE A 47 10.41 -4.95 -3.72
C ILE A 47 11.33 -5.85 -4.55
N ASN A 48 10.88 -7.07 -4.85
CA ASN A 48 11.66 -8.06 -5.57
C ASN A 48 10.78 -9.09 -6.32
N MET A 49 11.38 -10.14 -6.90
CA MET A 49 10.61 -11.15 -7.65
C MET A 49 9.66 -11.97 -6.78
N ASP A 50 9.87 -12.06 -5.47
CA ASP A 50 8.93 -12.74 -4.59
C ASP A 50 7.59 -12.01 -4.55
N ASP A 51 7.57 -10.68 -4.70
CA ASP A 51 6.34 -9.89 -4.82
C ASP A 51 5.62 -10.17 -6.12
N VAL A 52 6.35 -10.15 -7.24
CA VAL A 52 5.82 -10.47 -8.57
C VAL A 52 5.22 -11.88 -8.59
N MET A 53 5.93 -12.85 -8.01
CA MET A 53 5.49 -14.25 -7.96
C MET A 53 4.29 -14.43 -7.04
N THR A 54 4.27 -13.73 -5.90
CA THR A 54 3.11 -13.76 -4.98
C THR A 54 1.87 -13.24 -5.68
N LEU A 55 1.97 -12.08 -6.34
CA LEU A 55 0.87 -11.46 -7.08
C LEU A 55 0.37 -12.36 -8.22
N TRP A 56 1.30 -12.91 -9.01
CA TRP A 56 0.95 -13.80 -10.12
C TRP A 56 0.29 -15.10 -9.65
N TYR A 57 0.85 -15.75 -8.62
CA TYR A 57 0.33 -17.03 -8.13
C TYR A 57 -1.00 -16.90 -7.40
N ASP A 58 -1.21 -15.82 -6.66
CA ASP A 58 -2.50 -15.50 -6.06
C ASP A 58 -3.57 -15.28 -7.14
N TYR A 59 -3.30 -14.40 -8.12
CA TYR A 59 -4.21 -14.14 -9.25
C TYR A 59 -4.52 -15.42 -10.06
N ALA A 60 -3.53 -16.29 -10.26
CA ALA A 60 -3.68 -17.52 -11.05
C ALA A 60 -4.20 -18.74 -10.26
N ASP A 61 -4.48 -18.60 -8.96
CA ASP A 61 -4.82 -19.71 -8.06
C ASP A 61 -3.81 -20.87 -8.13
N TYR A 62 -2.51 -20.56 -8.24
CA TYR A 62 -1.46 -21.55 -8.44
C TYR A 62 -0.73 -21.92 -7.14
N PRO A 63 -0.40 -23.20 -6.89
CA PRO A 63 -0.86 -24.39 -7.60
C PRO A 63 -2.32 -24.78 -7.28
N TYR A 64 -2.91 -24.16 -6.26
CA TYR A 64 -4.33 -24.23 -5.91
C TYR A 64 -4.72 -22.92 -5.18
N PRO A 65 -6.02 -22.57 -5.11
CA PRO A 65 -6.46 -21.33 -4.48
C PRO A 65 -5.95 -21.18 -3.04
N GLY A 66 -5.38 -20.00 -2.73
CA GLY A 66 -4.85 -19.66 -1.40
C GLY A 66 -3.50 -20.31 -1.05
N ALA A 67 -2.80 -20.92 -2.02
CA ALA A 67 -1.42 -21.39 -1.80
C ALA A 67 -0.42 -20.22 -1.66
N TYR A 68 -0.71 -19.12 -2.35
CA TYR A 68 -0.10 -17.81 -2.18
C TYR A 68 -1.22 -16.84 -1.86
N THR A 69 -0.93 -15.83 -1.04
CA THR A 69 -1.89 -14.82 -0.62
C THR A 69 -1.21 -13.47 -0.61
N ILE A 70 -1.86 -12.48 -1.20
CA ILE A 70 -1.44 -11.08 -1.10
C ILE A 70 -1.57 -10.64 0.37
N SER A 71 -0.47 -10.16 0.96
CA SER A 71 -0.48 -9.63 2.34
C SER A 71 -0.91 -8.16 2.36
N ASN A 72 -0.63 -7.43 1.28
CA ASN A 72 -0.87 -6.00 1.18
C ASN A 72 -1.57 -5.65 -0.15
N GLU A 73 -2.90 -5.59 -0.13
CA GLU A 73 -3.72 -5.27 -1.32
C GLU A 73 -3.39 -3.88 -1.89
N TRP A 74 -3.11 -2.89 -1.03
CA TRP A 74 -2.68 -1.56 -1.49
C TRP A 74 -1.36 -1.62 -2.26
N ALA A 75 -0.41 -2.46 -1.84
CA ALA A 75 0.85 -2.62 -2.56
C ALA A 75 0.72 -3.51 -3.82
N ALA A 76 -0.34 -4.31 -3.91
CA ALA A 76 -0.64 -5.18 -5.04
C ALA A 76 -1.35 -4.47 -6.20
N ASP A 77 -2.17 -3.45 -5.91
CA ASP A 77 -2.75 -2.56 -6.92
C ASP A 77 -1.70 -1.52 -7.37
N VAL A 78 -0.75 -1.97 -8.18
CA VAL A 78 0.34 -1.13 -8.67
C VAL A 78 -0.09 -0.22 -9.82
N THR A 79 -1.27 -0.41 -10.39
CA THR A 79 -1.85 0.51 -11.37
C THR A 79 -2.62 1.64 -10.71
N GLY A 80 -3.11 1.42 -9.48
CA GLY A 80 -3.88 2.38 -8.69
C GLY A 80 -5.27 2.60 -9.28
N ASP A 81 -5.89 1.53 -9.78
CA ASP A 81 -7.21 1.54 -10.41
C ASP A 81 -8.31 0.88 -9.55
N ASP A 82 -7.99 0.56 -8.29
CA ASP A 82 -8.81 -0.13 -7.30
C ASP A 82 -9.14 -1.60 -7.68
N VAL A 83 -8.46 -2.18 -8.67
CA VAL A 83 -8.73 -3.54 -9.16
C VAL A 83 -7.45 -4.34 -9.34
N ILE A 84 -7.14 -5.21 -8.37
CA ILE A 84 -6.05 -6.18 -8.50
C ILE A 84 -6.33 -7.17 -9.63
N ASN A 85 -5.56 -7.07 -10.71
CA ASN A 85 -5.72 -7.90 -11.90
C ASN A 85 -4.37 -8.15 -12.61
N MET A 86 -4.43 -8.65 -13.84
CA MET A 86 -3.23 -9.03 -14.58
C MET A 86 -2.41 -7.82 -15.05
N ASP A 87 -3.01 -6.64 -15.17
CA ASP A 87 -2.31 -5.39 -15.48
C ASP A 87 -1.36 -5.01 -14.33
N ASP A 88 -1.72 -5.28 -13.07
CA ASP A 88 -0.83 -5.10 -11.92
C ASP A 88 0.36 -6.05 -11.97
N VAL A 89 0.10 -7.33 -12.25
CA VAL A 89 1.17 -8.35 -12.41
C VAL A 89 2.18 -7.90 -13.47
N MET A 90 1.67 -7.47 -14.62
CA MET A 90 2.52 -7.07 -15.75
C MET A 90 3.27 -5.77 -15.47
N THR A 91 2.60 -4.79 -14.85
CA THR A 91 3.21 -3.50 -14.48
C THR A 91 4.35 -3.72 -13.49
N LEU A 92 4.12 -4.47 -12.41
CA LEU A 92 5.14 -4.77 -11.41
C LEU A 92 6.32 -5.56 -12.01
N TRP A 93 6.04 -6.52 -12.89
CA TRP A 93 7.10 -7.26 -13.60
C TRP A 93 7.93 -6.37 -14.51
N TYR A 94 7.29 -5.50 -15.30
CA TYR A 94 7.99 -4.61 -16.23
C TYR A 94 8.82 -3.56 -15.49
N ASP A 95 8.31 -3.02 -14.38
CA ASP A 95 9.05 -2.08 -13.52
C ASP A 95 10.29 -2.75 -12.92
N TYR A 96 10.11 -3.90 -12.26
CA TYR A 96 11.22 -4.67 -11.67
C TYR A 96 12.29 -5.04 -12.71
N ALA A 97 11.88 -5.36 -13.94
CA ALA A 97 12.77 -5.76 -15.03
C ALA A 97 13.38 -4.59 -15.81
N ASP A 98 13.07 -3.33 -15.47
CA ASP A 98 13.44 -2.13 -16.22
C ASP A 98 13.09 -2.23 -17.73
N TYR A 99 11.93 -2.81 -18.05
CA TYR A 99 11.54 -3.11 -19.44
C TYR A 99 10.55 -2.09 -20.01
N PRO A 100 10.71 -1.64 -21.26
CA PRO A 100 11.87 -1.81 -22.13
C PRO A 100 13.07 -0.92 -21.74
N TYR A 101 12.86 0.04 -20.83
CA TYR A 101 13.88 0.86 -20.19
C TYR A 101 13.37 1.29 -18.79
N PRO A 102 14.25 1.69 -17.86
CA PRO A 102 13.86 2.12 -16.52
C PRO A 102 12.79 3.23 -16.53
N GLY A 103 11.75 3.08 -15.71
CA GLY A 103 10.66 4.05 -15.58
C GLY A 103 9.60 3.99 -16.70
N ALA A 104 9.63 2.98 -17.57
CA ALA A 104 8.59 2.81 -18.59
C ALA A 104 7.25 2.33 -18.00
N TYR A 105 7.27 1.68 -16.82
CA TYR A 105 6.10 1.14 -16.13
C TYR A 105 6.18 1.46 -14.62
N GLU A 106 6.25 2.74 -14.27
CA GLU A 106 6.28 3.15 -12.86
C GLU A 106 5.03 2.67 -12.11
N VAL A 107 5.24 2.00 -10.97
CA VAL A 107 4.16 1.58 -10.06
C VAL A 107 3.52 2.77 -9.35
N ASN A 108 2.20 2.70 -9.12
CA ASN A 108 1.37 3.80 -8.63
C ASN A 108 0.21 3.33 -7.74
N CYS A 109 0.55 2.89 -6.52
CA CYS A 109 -0.42 2.46 -5.52
C CYS A 109 -1.11 3.68 -4.88
N LYS A 110 -2.45 3.68 -4.82
CA LYS A 110 -3.26 4.81 -4.33
C LYS A 110 -4.24 4.42 -3.24
#